data_AF-T2J3J4-F1
#
_entry.id   AF-T2J3J4-F1
#
_cell.length_a   1.000
_cell.length_b   1.000
_cell.length_c   1.000
_cell.angle_alpha   90.00
_cell.angle_beta   90.00
_cell.angle_gamma   90.00
#
_symmetry.space_group_name_H-M   'P 1'
#
loop_
_entity.id
_entity.type
_entity.pdbx_description
1 polymer ?
#
loop_
_entity_poly.entity_id
_entity_poly.type
_entity_poly.pdbx_seq_one_letter_code
_entity_poly.pdbx_strand_id
1 'polypeptide(L)' 'MDYLEKVLEKLKELAQELIETLLGPQAETEPELIPIPVNDPQRRRNG' A
#
# COMPACT_ATOMS: atom_id res chain seq x y z
N MET A 1 -7.58 2.18 -36.47
CA MET A 1 -6.52 2.91 -35.74
C MET A 1 -6.11 2.12 -34.50
N ASP A 2 -6.21 0.79 -34.55
CA ASP A 2 -6.42 -0.01 -33.32
C ASP A 2 -5.13 -0.73 -32.90
N TYR A 3 -4.13 -0.71 -33.78
CA TYR A 3 -2.83 -1.33 -33.55
C TYR A 3 -2.00 -0.56 -32.51
N LEU A 4 -2.00 0.78 -32.58
CA LEU A 4 -1.29 1.63 -31.62
C LEU A 4 -1.86 1.46 -30.21
N GLU A 5 -3.18 1.36 -30.09
CA GLU A 5 -3.87 1.14 -28.82
C GLU A 5 -3.48 -0.22 -28.21
N LYS A 6 -3.47 -1.27 -29.03
CA LYS A 6 -3.04 -2.62 -28.62
C LYS A 6 -1.57 -2.70 -28.21
N VAL A 7 -0.71 -1.90 -28.84
CA VAL A 7 0.72 -1.82 -28.49
C VAL A 7 0.91 -1.05 -27.18
N LEU A 8 0.17 0.04 -26.98
CA LEU A 8 0.17 0.80 -25.73
C LEU A 8 -0.32 -0.04 -24.54
N GLU A 9 -1.35 -0.86 -24.75
CA GLU A 9 -1.88 -1.78 -23.75
C GLU A 9 -0.81 -2.79 -23.29
N LYS A 10 -0.14 -3.44 -24.25
CA LYS A 10 0.98 -4.37 -23.97
C LYS A 10 2.18 -3.69 -23.30
N LEU A 11 2.49 -2.45 -23.66
CA LEU A 11 3.56 -1.68 -23.02
C LEU A 11 3.22 -1.34 -21.57
N LYS A 12 1.96 -1.06 -21.27
CA LYS A 12 1.48 -0.79 -19.91
C LYS A 12 1.62 -2.02 -19.01
N GLU A 13 1.18 -3.17 -19.50
CA GLU A 13 1.33 -4.46 -18.80
C GLU A 13 2.81 -4.76 -18.51
N LEU A 14 3.67 -4.63 -19.53
CA LEU A 14 5.10 -4.88 -19.38
C LEU A 14 5.77 -3.89 -18.42
N ALA A 15 5.37 -2.61 -18.44
CA ALA A 15 5.89 -1.61 -17.53
C ALA A 15 5.49 -1.90 -16.07
N GLN A 16 4.27 -2.39 -15.85
CA GLN A 16 3.76 -2.71 -14.51
C GLN A 16 4.49 -3.92 -13.93
N GLU A 17 4.69 -4.97 -14.74
CA GLU A 17 5.47 -6.15 -14.35
C GLU A 17 6.95 -5.79 -14.08
N LEU A 18 7.55 -4.91 -14.89
CA LEU A 18 8.90 -4.40 -14.66
C LEU A 18 9.00 -3.59 -13.37
N ILE A 19 8.02 -2.73 -13.09
CA ILE A 19 7.96 -1.95 -11.85
C ILE A 19 7.89 -2.89 -10.65
N GLU A 20 7.01 -3.89 -10.67
CA GLU A 20 6.88 -4.87 -9.58
C GLU A 20 8.14 -5.74 -9.40
N THR A 21 8.79 -6.13 -10.50
CA THR A 21 10.01 -6.95 -10.44
C THR A 21 11.21 -6.15 -9.92
N LEU A 22 11.32 -4.86 -10.28
CA LEU A 22 12.46 -4.01 -9.91
C LEU A 22 12.29 -3.31 -8.57
N LEU A 23 11.08 -2.84 -8.24
CA LEU A 23 10.78 -2.09 -7.02
C LEU A 23 10.17 -2.96 -5.93
N GLY A 24 9.92 -4.24 -6.23
CA GLY A 24 9.18 -5.15 -5.38
C GLY A 24 7.67 -4.92 -5.47
N PRO A 25 6.86 -5.83 -4.88
CA PRO A 25 5.43 -5.58 -4.71
C PRO A 25 5.24 -4.21 -4.08
N GLN A 26 4.28 -3.43 -4.59
CA GLN A 26 3.94 -2.13 -4.01
C GLN A 26 3.77 -2.33 -2.51
N ALA A 27 4.73 -1.77 -1.76
CA ALA A 27 4.82 -2.00 -0.33
C ALA A 27 3.47 -1.63 0.27
N GLU A 28 2.72 -2.65 0.72
CA GLU A 28 1.57 -2.43 1.56
C GLU A 28 2.11 -1.59 2.71
N THR A 29 1.69 -0.33 2.76
CA THR A 29 2.14 0.60 3.78
C THR A 29 1.81 -0.07 5.09
N GLU A 30 2.83 -0.46 5.87
CA GLU A 30 2.61 -1.14 7.13
C GLU A 30 1.58 -0.33 7.92
N PRO A 31 0.44 -0.92 8.29
CA PRO A 31 -0.61 -0.18 8.96
C PRO A 31 -0.02 0.42 10.24
N GLU A 32 -0.15 1.74 10.41
CA GLU A 32 0.32 2.42 11.61
C GLU A 32 -0.24 1.71 12.86
N LEU A 33 0.64 1.38 13.81
CA LEU A 33 0.24 0.67 15.02
C LEU A 33 -0.75 1.54 15.81
N ILE A 34 -1.99 1.06 15.97
CA ILE A 34 -2.99 1.73 16.79
C ILE A 34 -2.63 1.54 18.27
N PRO A 35 -2.60 2.62 19.09
CA PRO A 35 -2.29 2.49 20.51
C PRO A 35 -3.36 1.68 21.24
N ILE A 36 -2.94 0.65 21.98
CA ILE A 36 -3.83 -0.16 22.80
C ILE A 36 -4.16 0.62 24.08
N PRO A 37 -5.45 0.76 24.45
CA PRO A 37 -5.84 1.41 25.70
C PRO A 37 -5.30 0.60 26.90
N VAL A 38 -4.43 1.23 27.69
CA VAL A 38 -3.95 0.66 28.96
C VAL A 38 -4.90 1.10 30.09
N ASN A 39 -5.32 0.16 30.93
CA ASN A 39 -6.08 0.48 32.14
C ASN A 39 -5.17 1.14 33.17
N ASP A 40 -5.06 2.47 33.12
CA ASP A 40 -4.33 3.25 34.14
C ASP A 40 -5.18 3.45 35.40
N PRO A 41 -4.77 2.90 36.57
CA PRO A 41 -5.48 3.11 37.84
C PRO A 41 -5.51 4.59 38.25
N GLN A 42 -4.54 5.39 37.82
CA GLN A 42 -4.43 6.81 38.16
C GLN A 42 -5.56 7.66 37.57
N ARG A 43 -6.09 7.29 36.40
CA ARG A 43 -7.18 8.04 35.73
C ARG A 43 -8.53 7.89 36.44
N ARG A 44 -8.70 6.87 37.29
CA ARG A 44 -9.95 6.62 38.03
C ARG A 44 -10.06 7.39 39.34
N ARG A 45 -8.99 8.06 39.79
CA ARG A 45 -8.98 8.76 41.08
C ARG A 45 -9.39 10.23 41.00
N ASN A 46 -9.52 10.78 39.78
CA ASN A 46 -10.08 12.11 39.54
C ASN A 46 -11.47 11.93 38.93
N GLY A 47 -12.45 11.62 39.79
CA GLY A 47 -13.88 11.59 39.49
C GLY A 47 -14.62 12.37 40.56
#